data_AF-A0A926CIX0-F1
#
_entry.id   AF-A0A926CIX0-F1
#
_cell.length_a   1.000
_cell.length_b   1.000
_cell.length_c   1.000
_cell.angle_alpha   90.00
_cell.angle_beta   90.00
_cell.angle_gamma   90.00
#
_symmetry.space_group_name_H-M   'P 1'
#
loop_
_entity.id
_entity.type
_entity.pdbx_description
1 polymer ?
#
loop_
_entity_poly.entity_id
_entity_poly.type
_entity_poly.pdbx_seq_one_letter_code
_entity_poly.pdbx_strand_id
1 'polypeptide(L)'
;GQVPRDLSVYRANLDEIFGVFGEDRVLYGSDWPNSDNWRPYDDIFNVAKEYISAKGQKVAEKYFWRNSIKAYRWVKRDPSQPSA
;
A
#
# COMPACT_ATOMS: atom_id res chain seq x y z
N GLY A 1 -21.46 1.34 10.57
CA GLY A 1 -21.49 0.87 9.17
C GLY A 1 -20.25 0.03 8.91
N GLN A 2 -20.34 -0.99 8.06
CA GLN A 2 -19.18 -1.84 7.73
C GLN A 2 -18.36 -1.20 6.59
N VAL A 3 -17.03 -1.32 6.66
CA VAL A 3 -16.12 -0.87 5.59
C VAL A 3 -16.39 -1.68 4.31
N PRO A 4 -16.62 -1.10 3.12
CA PRO A 4 -16.83 -1.87 1.88
C PRO A 4 -15.64 -2.78 1.50
N ARG A 5 -15.90 -3.94 0.85
CA ARG A 5 -14.84 -4.81 0.26
C ARG A 5 -14.54 -4.48 -1.20
N ASP A 6 -15.52 -3.91 -1.88
CA ASP A 6 -15.44 -3.67 -3.30
C ASP A 6 -14.51 -2.50 -3.59
N LEU A 7 -13.44 -2.77 -4.34
CA LEU A 7 -12.49 -1.76 -4.80
C LEU A 7 -13.18 -0.62 -5.57
N SER A 8 -14.30 -0.89 -6.25
CA SER A 8 -15.04 0.12 -7.01
C SER A 8 -15.45 1.32 -6.14
N VAL A 9 -15.72 1.10 -4.85
CA VAL A 9 -16.11 2.15 -3.89
C VAL A 9 -14.94 3.09 -3.58
N TYR A 10 -13.70 2.59 -3.64
CA TYR A 10 -12.50 3.35 -3.29
C TYR A 10 -11.74 3.88 -4.50
N ARG A 11 -12.00 3.33 -5.69
CA ARG A 11 -11.18 3.56 -6.89
C ARG A 11 -10.96 5.04 -7.20
N ALA A 12 -12.01 5.85 -7.18
CA ALA A 12 -11.91 7.28 -7.48
C ALA A 12 -10.94 8.01 -6.54
N ASN A 13 -11.07 7.80 -5.23
CA ASN A 13 -10.21 8.42 -4.22
C ASN A 13 -8.77 7.89 -4.31
N LEU A 14 -8.61 6.59 -4.57
CA LEU A 14 -7.29 5.98 -4.74
C LEU A 14 -6.60 6.49 -6.01
N ASP A 15 -7.34 6.71 -7.10
CA ASP A 15 -6.81 7.31 -8.34
C ASP A 15 -6.42 8.76 -8.12
N GLU A 16 -7.20 9.54 -7.37
CA GLU A 16 -6.87 10.93 -7.00
C GLU A 16 -5.57 11.01 -6.20
N ILE A 17 -5.46 10.25 -5.10
CA ILE A 17 -4.24 10.19 -4.28
C ILE A 17 -3.03 9.81 -5.14
N PHE A 18 -3.19 8.77 -5.96
CA PHE A 18 -2.10 8.30 -6.81
C PHE A 18 -1.72 9.33 -7.87
N GLY A 19 -2.69 10.05 -8.45
CA GLY A 19 -2.46 11.12 -9.43
C GLY A 19 -1.74 12.33 -8.84
N VAL A 20 -2.10 12.74 -7.62
CA VAL A 20 -1.50 13.89 -6.93
C VAL A 20 -0.06 13.59 -6.49
N PHE A 21 0.16 12.44 -5.85
CA PHE A 21 1.47 12.12 -5.28
C PHE A 21 2.41 11.45 -6.29
N GLY A 22 1.88 10.65 -7.21
CA GLY A 22 2.66 9.82 -8.12
C GLY A 22 3.21 8.56 -7.45
N GLU A 23 3.62 7.60 -8.27
CA GLU A 23 4.01 6.25 -7.83
C GLU A 23 5.20 6.18 -6.86
N ASP A 24 6.04 7.22 -6.82
CA ASP A 24 7.23 7.30 -5.95
C ASP A 24 6.97 7.87 -4.55
N ARG A 25 5.72 8.31 -4.27
CA ARG A 25 5.36 9.02 -3.03
C ARG A 25 4.14 8.44 -2.32
N VAL A 26 3.74 7.23 -2.67
CA VAL A 26 2.65 6.50 -2.01
C VAL A 26 3.18 5.15 -1.51
N LEU A 27 2.79 4.75 -0.29
CA LEU A 27 3.17 3.46 0.30
C LEU A 27 2.02 2.84 1.08
N TYR A 28 2.04 1.50 1.22
CA TYR A 28 1.06 0.77 2.02
C TYR A 28 1.29 0.98 3.53
N GLY A 29 0.22 1.24 4.26
CA GLY A 29 0.18 1.20 5.71
C GLY A 29 -1.15 0.62 6.15
N SER A 30 -1.13 -0.41 7.00
CA SER A 30 -2.35 -1.13 7.40
C SER A 30 -3.10 -0.49 8.55
N ASP A 31 -2.40 0.28 9.40
CA ASP A 31 -2.91 0.73 10.70
C ASP A 31 -3.33 -0.43 11.63
N TRP A 32 -2.79 -1.64 11.42
CA TRP A 32 -3.01 -2.76 12.33
C TRP A 32 -2.28 -2.52 13.66
N PRO A 33 -2.89 -2.83 14.83
CA PRO A 33 -4.16 -3.54 15.03
C PRO A 33 -5.42 -2.66 15.04
N ASN A 34 -5.30 -1.34 14.93
CA ASN A 34 -6.46 -0.43 14.98
C ASN A 34 -7.48 -0.72 13.86
N SER A 35 -6.99 -1.08 12.66
CA SER A 35 -7.80 -1.45 11.51
C SER A 35 -8.75 -2.64 11.75
N ASP A 36 -8.35 -3.59 12.59
CA ASP A 36 -9.14 -4.82 12.87
C ASP A 36 -10.47 -4.52 13.57
N ASN A 37 -10.58 -3.38 14.25
CA ASN A 37 -11.84 -2.91 14.83
C ASN A 37 -12.91 -2.63 13.76
N TRP A 38 -12.48 -2.34 12.53
CA TRP A 38 -13.38 -2.06 11.42
C TRP A 38 -13.68 -3.29 10.61
N ARG A 39 -12.66 -4.09 10.28
CA ARG A 39 -12.73 -5.39 9.59
C ARG A 39 -11.39 -6.13 9.68
N PRO A 40 -11.39 -7.47 9.51
CA PRO A 40 -10.17 -8.27 9.50
C PRO A 40 -9.10 -7.73 8.53
N TYR A 41 -7.83 -7.83 8.93
CA TYR A 41 -6.68 -7.36 8.15
C TYR A 41 -6.67 -7.81 6.68
N ASP A 42 -7.06 -9.07 6.40
CA ASP A 42 -7.09 -9.62 5.05
C ASP A 42 -8.06 -8.89 4.12
N ASP A 43 -9.25 -8.55 4.62
CA ASP A 43 -10.24 -7.75 3.89
C ASP A 43 -9.68 -6.37 3.52
N ILE A 44 -9.00 -5.69 4.45
CA ILE A 44 -8.45 -4.34 4.24
C ILE A 44 -7.25 -4.40 3.28
N PHE A 45 -6.35 -5.36 3.49
CA PHE A 45 -5.17 -5.56 2.66
C PHE A 45 -5.55 -5.87 1.21
N ASN A 46 -6.58 -6.70 0.98
CA ASN A 46 -6.98 -7.12 -0.36
C ASN A 46 -7.45 -5.96 -1.24
N VAL A 47 -8.14 -4.96 -0.68
CA VAL A 47 -8.55 -3.75 -1.43
C VAL A 47 -7.33 -2.99 -1.95
N ALA A 48 -6.35 -2.73 -1.09
CA ALA A 48 -5.13 -2.02 -1.47
C ALA A 48 -4.28 -2.83 -2.47
N LYS A 49 -4.17 -4.15 -2.25
CA LYS A 49 -3.46 -5.07 -3.13
C LYS A 49 -4.09 -5.11 -4.52
N GLU A 50 -5.40 -5.27 -4.63
CA GLU A 50 -6.10 -5.31 -5.92
C GLU A 50 -5.86 -4.02 -6.72
N TYR A 51 -5.99 -2.86 -6.07
CA TYR A 51 -5.76 -1.57 -6.71
C TYR A 51 -4.35 -1.42 -7.27
N ILE A 52 -3.33 -1.70 -6.46
CA ILE A 52 -1.95 -1.45 -6.85
C ILE A 52 -1.42 -2.51 -7.82
N SER A 53 -1.87 -3.77 -7.69
CA SER A 53 -1.49 -4.85 -8.62
C SER A 53 -1.94 -4.54 -10.06
N ALA A 54 -3.06 -3.85 -10.25
CA ALA A 54 -3.52 -3.41 -11.57
C ALA A 54 -2.56 -2.41 -12.26
N LYS A 55 -1.67 -1.75 -11.51
CA LYS A 55 -0.66 -0.82 -12.05
C LYS A 55 0.64 -1.52 -12.47
N GLY A 56 0.76 -2.83 -12.23
CA GLY A 56 1.91 -3.64 -12.60
C GLY A 56 2.97 -3.81 -11.50
N GLN A 57 3.80 -4.83 -11.65
CA GLN A 57 4.74 -5.28 -10.61
C GLN A 57 5.71 -4.17 -10.16
N LYS A 58 6.25 -3.38 -11.09
CA LYS A 58 7.20 -2.30 -10.76
C LYS A 58 6.58 -1.27 -9.81
N VAL A 59 5.31 -0.91 -10.04
CA VAL A 59 4.56 0.04 -9.21
C VAL A 59 4.20 -0.59 -7.86
N ALA A 60 3.79 -1.85 -7.86
CA ALA A 60 3.50 -2.59 -6.64
C ALA A 60 4.72 -2.71 -5.72
N GLU A 61 5.92 -2.96 -6.27
CA GLU A 61 7.15 -2.99 -5.47
C GLU A 61 7.47 -1.63 -4.85
N LYS A 62 7.24 -0.52 -5.58
CA LYS A 62 7.35 0.83 -5.02
C LYS A 62 6.42 1.03 -3.82
N TYR A 63 5.15 0.75 -4.02
CA TYR A 63 4.10 0.94 -3.01
C TYR A 63 4.29 0.06 -1.76
N PHE A 64 4.66 -1.22 -1.94
CA PHE A 64 4.75 -2.14 -0.81
C PHE A 64 6.08 -2.07 -0.06
N TRP A 65 7.19 -1.66 -0.69
CA TRP A 65 8.47 -1.64 0.03
C TRP A 65 9.52 -0.64 -0.48
N ARG A 66 9.70 -0.43 -1.79
CA ARG A 66 10.85 0.40 -2.25
C ARG A 66 10.71 1.87 -1.85
N ASN A 67 9.50 2.42 -1.83
CA ASN A 67 9.28 3.79 -1.38
C ASN A 67 9.57 3.96 0.12
N SER A 68 9.34 2.92 0.92
CA SER A 68 9.58 2.98 2.37
C SER A 68 11.07 3.11 2.69
N ILE A 69 11.96 2.51 1.89
CA ILE A 69 13.42 2.66 2.00
C ILE A 69 13.82 4.13 1.90
N LYS A 70 13.29 4.85 0.90
CA LYS A 70 13.56 6.27 0.69
C LYS A 70 12.90 7.13 1.78
N ALA A 71 11.63 6.87 2.10
CA ALA A 71 10.86 7.65 3.06
C ALA A 71 11.44 7.58 4.47
N TYR A 72 11.78 6.38 4.93
CA TYR A 72 12.29 6.14 6.29
C TYR A 72 13.81 6.07 6.37
N ARG A 73 14.52 6.28 5.25
CA ARG A 73 16.00 6.26 5.16
C ARG A 73 16.57 5.00 5.79
N TRP A 74 16.14 3.84 5.27
CA TRP A 74 16.54 2.56 5.82
C TRP A 74 18.07 2.44 5.85
N VAL A 75 18.58 2.02 7.00
CA VAL A 75 19.95 1.53 7.13
C VAL A 75 19.89 0.02 6.99
N LYS A 76 20.71 -0.54 6.10
CA LYS A 76 20.81 -1.99 5.93
C LYS A 76 21.44 -2.58 7.19
N ARG A 77 20.71 -3.46 7.89
CA ARG A 77 21.11 -4.05 9.17
C ARG A 77 21.33 -5.56 9.09
N ASP A 78 20.86 -6.19 8.02
CA ASP A 78 21.02 -7.61 7.78
C ASP A 78 21.51 -7.86 6.33
N PRO A 79 22.55 -8.70 6.11
CA PRO A 79 23.06 -9.00 4.78
C PRO A 79 22.03 -9.58 3.81
N SER A 80 21.02 -10.29 4.33
CA SER A 80 19.94 -10.91 3.54
C SER A 80 18.88 -9.90 3.08
N GLN A 81 18.89 -8.66 3.58
CA GLN A 81 17.93 -7.66 3.12
C GLN A 81 18.09 -7.42 1.61
N PRO A 82 16.99 -7.41 0.84
CA PRO A 82 17.05 -7.16 -0.60
C PRO A 82 17.59 -5.75 -0.86
N SER A 83 18.35 -5.62 -1.95
CA SER A 83 18.67 -4.31 -2.50
C SER A 83 17.48 -3.81 -3.30
N ALA A 84 17.15 -2.52 -3.13
CA ALA A 84 16.33 -1.81 -4.08
C ALA A 84 17.07 -1.71 -5.42
#